data_AF-A0A8H4JUV8-F1
#
_entry.id   AF-A0A8H4JUV8-F1
#
_cell.length_a   1.000
_cell.length_b   1.000
_cell.length_c   1.000
_cell.angle_alpha   90.00
_cell.angle_beta   90.00
_cell.angle_gamma   90.00
#
_symmetry.space_group_name_H-M   'P 1'
#
loop_
_entity.id
_entity.type
_entity.pdbx_description
1 polymer ?
#
loop_
_entity_poly.entity_id
_entity_poly.type
_entity_poly.pdbx_seq_one_letter_code
_entity_poly.pdbx_strand_id
1 'polypeptide(L)'
;MGGFINHTTPGPLSSFPLALSIETKRYGGDQRKADVQTATWHVSQWTFLQSLARDKILELPFLLGIVFHAHEWKFVASSRNGNETILWSSCPIGSTITTVGVFQILAGPQRLRKRCEDMYWLWNKRNILHLGQEIE
;
A
#
# COMPACT_ATOMS: atom_id res chain seq x y z
N MET A 1 17.99 18.39 4.56
CA MET A 1 17.90 17.21 3.67
C MET A 1 16.86 17.50 2.61
N GLY A 2 17.25 17.60 1.33
CA GLY A 2 16.34 17.86 0.20
C GLY A 2 16.04 16.59 -0.58
N GLY A 3 15.40 15.61 0.06
CA GLY A 3 15.05 14.31 -0.54
C GLY A 3 13.53 14.08 -0.57
N PHE A 4 13.09 13.20 -1.46
CA PHE A 4 11.69 12.78 -1.60
C PHE A 4 11.48 11.49 -0.80
N ILE A 5 10.40 11.40 -0.02
CA ILE A 5 10.00 10.17 0.70
C ILE A 5 8.79 9.49 0.06
N ASN A 6 8.38 10.00 -1.09
CA ASN A 6 7.35 9.46 -1.95
C ASN A 6 7.96 9.18 -3.33
N HIS A 7 7.53 8.09 -3.96
CA HIS A 7 7.94 7.71 -5.32
C HIS A 7 7.18 8.51 -6.39
N THR A 8 6.20 9.33 -6.01
CA THR A 8 5.56 10.33 -6.88
C THR A 8 6.25 11.68 -6.76
N THR A 9 6.59 12.30 -7.88
CA THR A 9 7.36 13.56 -7.99
C THR A 9 6.61 14.88 -7.80
N PRO A 10 5.25 14.99 -7.79
CA PRO A 10 4.59 16.26 -7.52
C PRO A 10 4.93 16.80 -6.12
N GLY A 11 5.42 18.05 -6.08
CA GLY A 11 6.00 18.70 -4.90
C GLY A 11 5.16 18.59 -3.61
N PRO A 12 3.83 18.81 -3.61
CA PRO A 12 3.02 18.72 -2.40
C PRO A 12 2.98 17.33 -1.77
N LEU A 13 3.22 16.25 -2.53
CA LEU A 13 3.13 14.86 -2.05
C LEU A 13 4.50 14.25 -1.74
N SER A 14 5.58 14.94 -2.10
CA SER A 14 6.97 14.50 -1.90
C SER A 14 7.30 14.17 -0.44
N SER A 15 6.67 14.89 0.49
CA SER A 15 6.85 14.76 1.95
C SER A 15 5.77 13.90 2.62
N PHE A 16 4.90 13.24 1.84
CA PHE A 16 3.84 12.37 2.37
C PHE A 16 4.04 10.96 1.82
N PRO A 17 4.44 9.99 2.67
CA PRO A 17 4.70 8.65 2.19
C PRO A 17 3.37 7.93 1.85
N LEU A 18 3.37 7.18 0.75
CA LEU A 18 2.18 6.47 0.27
C LEU A 18 2.03 5.14 0.99
N ALA A 19 1.09 5.06 1.94
CA ALA A 19 0.88 3.85 2.75
C ALA A 19 -0.09 2.83 2.14
N LEU A 20 -0.94 3.27 1.20
CA LEU A 20 -2.01 2.46 0.61
C LEU A 20 -2.20 2.84 -0.87
N SER A 21 -2.16 1.85 -1.75
CA SER A 21 -2.52 2.00 -3.17
C SER A 21 -4.00 1.75 -3.40
N ILE A 22 -4.64 2.48 -4.31
CA ILE A 22 -6.08 2.33 -4.59
C ILE A 22 -6.28 2.25 -6.11
N GLU A 23 -6.77 1.11 -6.60
CA GLU A 23 -6.96 0.83 -8.02
C GLU A 23 -8.43 0.66 -8.41
N THR A 24 -8.82 1.38 -9.46
CA THR A 24 -10.19 1.58 -9.91
C THR A 24 -10.47 0.78 -11.18
N LYS A 25 -11.51 -0.06 -11.22
CA LYS A 25 -12.04 -0.57 -12.50
C LYS A 25 -13.54 -0.35 -12.64
N ARG A 26 -13.91 0.16 -13.83
CA ARG A 26 -15.31 0.29 -14.26
C ARG A 26 -15.92 -1.11 -14.45
N TYR A 27 -17.26 -1.14 -14.49
CA TYR A 27 -18.03 -2.34 -14.82
C TYR A 27 -17.56 -2.94 -16.17
N GLY A 28 -17.35 -4.26 -16.22
CA GLY A 28 -16.78 -4.94 -17.39
C GLY A 28 -15.26 -4.83 -17.54
N GLY A 29 -14.56 -4.21 -16.58
CA GLY A 29 -13.09 -4.20 -16.53
C GLY A 29 -12.50 -5.59 -16.25
N ASP A 30 -11.22 -5.77 -16.55
CA ASP A 30 -10.51 -7.03 -16.30
C ASP A 30 -9.83 -6.99 -14.92
N GLN A 31 -10.24 -7.88 -14.01
CA GLN A 31 -9.62 -8.02 -12.68
C GLN A 31 -8.12 -8.29 -12.80
N ARG A 32 -7.68 -9.11 -13.76
CA ARG A 32 -6.27 -9.41 -13.96
C ARG A 32 -5.48 -8.16 -14.34
N LYS A 33 -6.09 -7.23 -15.09
CA LYS A 33 -5.46 -5.94 -15.39
C LYS A 33 -5.31 -5.07 -14.14
N ALA A 34 -6.27 -5.10 -13.22
CA ALA A 34 -6.17 -4.38 -11.95
C ALA A 34 -5.06 -4.96 -11.06
N ASP A 35 -4.96 -6.28 -10.99
CA ASP A 35 -3.89 -6.97 -10.26
C ASP A 35 -2.52 -6.63 -10.84
N VAL A 36 -2.36 -6.68 -12.18
CA VAL A 36 -1.12 -6.28 -12.86
C VAL A 36 -0.77 -4.82 -12.59
N GLN A 37 -1.74 -3.90 -12.67
CA GLN A 37 -1.53 -2.47 -12.35
C GLN A 37 -1.04 -2.27 -10.92
N THR A 38 -1.71 -2.91 -9.96
CA THR A 38 -1.34 -2.82 -8.55
C THR A 38 0.04 -3.44 -8.31
N ALA A 39 0.35 -4.58 -8.93
CA ALA A 39 1.67 -5.19 -8.86
C ALA A 39 2.75 -4.25 -9.40
N THR A 40 2.53 -3.61 -10.55
CA THR A 40 3.48 -2.64 -11.11
C THR A 40 3.77 -1.51 -10.13
N TRP A 41 2.74 -0.90 -9.53
CA TRP A 41 2.91 0.16 -8.53
C TRP A 41 3.68 -0.32 -7.32
N HIS A 42 3.32 -1.49 -6.78
CA HIS A 42 3.99 -2.05 -5.62
C HIS A 42 5.45 -2.43 -5.92
N VAL A 43 5.78 -2.94 -7.11
CA VAL A 43 7.18 -3.22 -7.51
C VAL A 43 8.00 -1.93 -7.52
N SER A 44 7.46 -0.85 -8.10
CA SER A 44 8.12 0.46 -8.11
C SER A 44 8.30 1.00 -6.70
N GLN A 45 7.26 0.91 -5.86
CA GLN A 45 7.32 1.36 -4.48
C GLN A 45 8.33 0.56 -3.65
N TRP A 46 8.35 -0.77 -3.77
CA TRP A 46 9.35 -1.61 -3.10
C TRP A 46 10.77 -1.23 -3.50
N THR A 47 11.01 -1.02 -4.79
CA THR A 47 12.32 -0.64 -5.32
C THR A 47 12.77 0.72 -4.79
N PHE A 48 11.85 1.69 -4.73
CA PHE A 48 12.11 3.00 -4.16
C PHE A 48 12.37 2.94 -2.65
N LEU A 49 11.55 2.22 -1.89
CA LEU A 49 11.75 2.07 -0.46
C LEU A 49 13.05 1.32 -0.15
N GLN A 50 13.44 0.35 -0.97
CA GLN A 50 14.72 -0.36 -0.86
C GLN A 50 15.91 0.58 -1.11
N SER A 51 15.81 1.55 -2.03
CA SER A 51 16.89 2.51 -2.25
C SER A 51 17.07 3.47 -1.07
N LEU A 52 15.99 3.77 -0.33
CA LEU A 52 16.03 4.61 0.87
C LEU A 52 16.46 3.83 2.13
N ALA A 53 15.89 2.65 2.36
CA ALA A 53 16.02 1.89 3.60
C ALA A 53 17.11 0.80 3.56
N ARG A 54 17.66 0.49 2.38
CA ARG A 54 18.63 -0.60 2.16
C ARG A 54 18.08 -1.92 2.74
N ASP A 55 18.85 -2.62 3.56
CA ASP A 55 18.48 -3.91 4.14
C ASP A 55 17.30 -3.84 5.12
N LYS A 56 16.98 -2.64 5.64
CA LYS A 56 15.81 -2.41 6.51
C LYS A 56 14.48 -2.60 5.80
N ILE A 57 14.49 -2.71 4.48
CA ILE A 57 13.30 -3.07 3.69
C ILE A 57 12.74 -4.44 4.07
N LEU A 58 13.60 -5.37 4.52
CA LEU A 58 13.21 -6.71 4.95
C LEU A 58 12.34 -6.70 6.22
N GLU A 59 12.36 -5.60 6.97
CA GLU A 59 11.54 -5.41 8.18
C GLU A 59 10.11 -4.92 7.85
N LEU A 60 9.86 -4.46 6.61
CA LEU A 60 8.51 -4.08 6.18
C LEU A 60 7.78 -5.35 5.68
N PRO A 61 6.70 -5.79 6.33
CA PRO A 61 6.11 -7.09 6.01
C PRO A 61 5.37 -7.09 4.66
N PHE A 62 4.62 -6.02 4.36
CA PHE A 62 3.91 -5.87 3.09
C PHE A 62 3.54 -4.42 2.79
N LEU A 63 3.28 -4.12 1.51
CA LEU A 63 2.58 -2.92 1.05
C LEU A 63 1.10 -3.22 0.87
N LEU A 64 0.25 -2.28 1.25
CA LEU A 64 -1.20 -2.43 1.20
C LEU A 64 -1.78 -1.81 -0.06
N GLY A 65 -2.87 -2.38 -0.55
CA GLY A 65 -3.73 -1.75 -1.54
C GLY A 65 -5.19 -2.19 -1.47
N ILE A 66 -6.03 -1.49 -2.22
CA ILE A 66 -7.42 -1.82 -2.46
C ILE A 66 -7.65 -1.82 -3.97
N VAL A 67 -8.30 -2.86 -4.46
CA VAL A 67 -8.87 -2.91 -5.81
C VAL A 67 -10.38 -2.86 -5.70
N PHE A 68 -11.00 -1.96 -6.43
CA PHE A 68 -12.44 -1.90 -6.56
C PHE A 68 -12.84 -2.24 -7.99
N HIS A 69 -13.68 -3.26 -8.11
CA HIS A 69 -14.14 -3.80 -9.37
C HIS A 69 -15.66 -3.92 -9.33
N ALA A 70 -16.34 -3.07 -10.10
CA ALA A 70 -17.80 -2.95 -10.07
C ALA A 70 -18.33 -2.71 -8.65
N HIS A 71 -19.00 -3.69 -8.06
CA HIS A 71 -19.59 -3.61 -6.72
C HIS A 71 -18.70 -4.24 -5.63
N GLU A 72 -17.58 -4.87 -5.99
CA GLU A 72 -16.70 -5.57 -5.07
C GLU A 72 -15.50 -4.71 -4.65
N TRP A 73 -15.22 -4.70 -3.36
CA TRP A 73 -14.01 -4.13 -2.78
C TRP A 73 -13.10 -5.27 -2.34
N LYS A 74 -11.87 -5.28 -2.84
CA LYS A 74 -10.89 -6.33 -2.57
C LYS A 74 -9.64 -5.71 -1.98
N PHE A 75 -9.18 -6.26 -0.87
CA PHE A 75 -7.85 -5.99 -0.36
C PHE A 75 -6.81 -6.70 -1.23
N VAL A 76 -5.70 -5.99 -1.47
CA VAL A 76 -4.51 -6.54 -2.09
C VAL A 76 -3.31 -6.18 -1.23
N ALA A 77 -2.33 -7.05 -1.18
CA ALA A 77 -1.06 -6.78 -0.53
C ALA A 77 0.09 -7.24 -1.41
N SER A 78 1.29 -6.73 -1.20
CA SER A 78 2.48 -7.38 -1.72
C SER A 78 3.57 -7.47 -0.68
N SER A 79 4.30 -8.58 -0.69
CA SER A 79 5.51 -8.77 0.12
C SER A 79 6.74 -8.82 -0.78
N ARG A 80 7.90 -8.58 -0.20
CA ARG A 80 9.19 -8.65 -0.90
C ARG A 80 9.97 -9.87 -0.41
N ASN A 81 10.41 -10.71 -1.35
CA ASN A 81 11.34 -11.81 -1.08
C ASN A 81 12.62 -11.57 -1.91
N GLY A 82 13.64 -10.99 -1.28
CA GLY A 82 14.83 -10.49 -1.99
C GLY A 82 14.45 -9.43 -3.03
N ASN A 83 14.66 -9.72 -4.31
CA ASN A 83 14.30 -8.83 -5.42
C ASN A 83 12.92 -9.13 -6.03
N GLU A 84 12.27 -10.22 -5.62
CA GLU A 84 10.96 -10.61 -6.12
C GLU A 84 9.86 -9.95 -5.29
N THR A 85 8.82 -9.47 -5.99
CA THR A 85 7.61 -8.94 -5.35
C THR A 85 6.48 -9.92 -5.58
N ILE A 86 5.90 -10.44 -4.49
CA ILE A 86 4.76 -11.36 -4.54
C ILE A 86 3.50 -10.55 -4.28
N LEU A 87 2.55 -10.59 -5.21
CA LEU A 87 1.23 -9.97 -5.03
C LEU A 87 0.25 -11.00 -4.45
N TRP A 88 -0.39 -10.62 -3.34
CA TRP A 88 -1.51 -11.30 -2.72
C TRP A 88 -2.79 -10.56 -3.15
N SER A 89 -3.51 -11.12 -4.12
CA SER A 89 -4.75 -10.52 -4.62
C SER A 89 -6.00 -11.31 -4.23
N SER A 90 -7.17 -10.74 -4.52
CA SER A 90 -8.47 -11.41 -4.42
C SER A 90 -8.99 -11.70 -3.00
N CYS A 91 -8.65 -10.87 -2.01
CA CYS A 91 -9.27 -10.92 -0.68
C CYS A 91 -10.48 -9.97 -0.61
N PRO A 92 -11.74 -10.43 -0.67
CA PRO A 92 -12.90 -9.54 -0.61
C PRO A 92 -13.02 -8.90 0.78
N ILE A 93 -13.22 -7.59 0.83
CA ILE A 93 -13.40 -6.81 2.06
C ILE A 93 -14.74 -6.08 2.12
N GLY A 94 -15.61 -6.26 1.14
CA GLY A 94 -16.97 -5.76 1.14
C GLY A 94 -17.58 -5.67 -0.25
N SER A 95 -18.87 -5.39 -0.30
CA SER A 95 -19.58 -5.15 -1.56
C SER A 95 -20.70 -4.14 -1.41
N THR A 96 -21.05 -3.45 -2.49
CA THR A 96 -22.18 -2.50 -2.49
C THR A 96 -23.53 -3.18 -2.74
N ILE A 97 -23.57 -4.51 -2.83
CA ILE A 97 -24.80 -5.28 -3.11
C ILE A 97 -25.63 -5.49 -1.84
N THR A 98 -24.98 -5.78 -0.71
CA THR A 98 -25.66 -6.14 0.52
C THR A 98 -25.43 -5.09 1.59
N THR A 99 -26.39 -4.89 2.50
CA THR A 99 -26.24 -3.97 3.64
C THR A 99 -24.99 -4.30 4.47
N VAL A 100 -24.74 -5.59 4.72
CA VAL A 100 -23.52 -6.05 5.43
C VAL A 100 -22.26 -5.70 4.63
N GLY A 101 -22.27 -5.92 3.32
CA GLY A 101 -21.17 -5.55 2.44
C GLY A 101 -20.85 -4.06 2.47
N VAL A 102 -21.87 -3.21 2.52
CA VAL A 102 -21.70 -1.75 2.64
C VAL A 102 -21.07 -1.40 3.99
N PHE A 103 -21.52 -2.01 5.09
CA PHE A 103 -20.88 -1.80 6.39
C PHE A 103 -19.43 -2.28 6.42
N GLN A 104 -19.11 -3.38 5.73
CA GLN A 104 -17.73 -3.84 5.56
C GLN A 104 -16.89 -2.83 4.76
N ILE A 105 -17.44 -2.23 3.69
CA ILE A 105 -16.78 -1.16 2.93
C ILE A 105 -16.52 0.08 3.80
N LEU A 106 -17.40 0.40 4.75
CA LEU A 106 -17.16 1.52 5.67
C LEU A 106 -16.07 1.18 6.71
N ALA A 107 -16.11 -0.03 7.26
CA ALA A 107 -15.19 -0.45 8.32
C ALA A 107 -13.80 -0.88 7.81
N GLY A 108 -13.71 -1.40 6.59
CA GLY A 108 -12.49 -1.94 5.99
C GLY A 108 -11.38 -0.89 5.84
N PRO A 109 -11.62 0.22 5.13
CA PRO A 109 -10.68 1.33 5.01
C PRO A 109 -10.27 1.92 6.36
N GLN A 110 -11.17 1.99 7.35
CA GLN A 110 -10.83 2.44 8.70
C GLN A 110 -9.80 1.50 9.37
N ARG A 111 -9.98 0.18 9.22
CA ARG A 111 -9.01 -0.81 9.68
C ARG A 111 -7.69 -0.72 8.92
N LEU A 112 -7.73 -0.52 7.60
CA LEU A 112 -6.54 -0.37 6.77
C LEU A 112 -5.76 0.90 7.12
N ARG A 113 -6.45 2.00 7.41
CA ARG A 113 -5.82 3.23 7.92
C ARG A 113 -5.05 2.96 9.21
N LYS A 114 -5.68 2.30 10.20
CA LYS A 114 -5.00 1.94 11.44
C LYS A 114 -3.78 1.05 11.18
N ARG A 115 -3.89 0.09 10.26
CA ARG A 115 -2.74 -0.72 9.83
C ARG A 115 -1.64 0.11 9.16
N CYS A 116 -1.99 1.09 8.35
CA CYS A 116 -1.02 2.02 7.76
C CYS A 116 -0.27 2.81 8.84
N GLU A 117 -0.96 3.27 9.88
CA GLU A 117 -0.38 4.02 11.00
C GLU A 117 0.52 3.13 11.88
N ASP A 118 0.04 1.95 12.28
CA ASP A 118 0.72 1.06 13.23
C ASP A 118 1.91 0.29 12.61
N MET A 119 1.88 0.06 11.30
CA MET A 119 2.88 -0.78 10.60
C MET A 119 3.73 0.04 9.64
N TYR A 120 3.13 0.59 8.59
CA TYR A 120 3.87 1.25 7.51
C TYR A 120 4.50 2.57 7.99
N TRP A 121 3.72 3.41 8.66
CA TRP A 121 4.19 4.70 9.16
C TRP A 121 5.22 4.53 10.26
N LEU A 122 4.99 3.60 11.20
CA LEU A 122 5.97 3.29 12.24
C LEU A 122 7.31 2.81 11.63
N TRP A 123 7.26 1.91 10.65
CA TRP A 123 8.45 1.45 9.93
C TRP A 123 9.14 2.61 9.18
N ASN A 124 8.38 3.45 8.47
CA ASN A 124 8.91 4.56 7.69
C ASN A 124 9.60 5.60 8.58
N LYS A 125 8.98 5.98 9.71
CA LYS A 125 9.58 6.89 10.69
C LYS A 125 10.94 6.40 11.16
N ARG A 126 11.03 5.12 11.53
CA ARG A 126 12.26 4.53 12.08
C ARG A 126 13.34 4.37 11.01
N ASN A 127 12.98 3.84 9.84
CA ASN A 127 13.95 3.33 8.86
C ASN A 127 14.24 4.27 7.68
N ILE A 128 13.43 5.31 7.47
CA ILE A 128 13.62 6.31 6.40
C ILE A 128 13.79 7.71 6.99
N LEU A 129 12.91 8.12 7.90
CA LEU A 129 12.95 9.47 8.48
C LEU A 129 13.88 9.58 9.70
N HIS A 130 14.31 8.46 10.26
CA HIS A 130 15.12 8.39 11.49
C HIS A 130 14.50 9.16 12.67
N LEU A 131 13.15 9.19 12.73
CA LEU A 131 12.40 9.83 13.81
C LEU A 131 12.16 8.84 14.96
N GLY A 132 12.46 9.26 16.19
CA GLY A 132 12.24 8.45 17.39
C GLY A 132 13.38 7.49 17.74
N GLN A 133 14.57 7.67 17.14
CA GLN A 133 15.82 7.15 17.70
C GLN A 133 16.38 8.23 18.63
N GLU A 134 16.40 7.97 19.94
CA GLU A 134 17.25 8.75 20.83
C GLU A 134 18.69 8.59 20.36
N ILE A 135 19.40 9.71 20.22
CA ILE A 135 20.81 9.73 19.88
C ILE A 135 21.52 9.15 21.11
N GLU A 136 21.98 7.91 21.01
CA GLU A 136 22.98 7.34 21.93
C GLU A 136 24.36 7.91 21.61
#